data_AF-A0A8J1LXS9-F1
#
_entry.id   AF-A0A8J1LXS9-F1
#
_cell.length_a   1.000
_cell.length_b   1.000
_cell.length_c   1.000
_cell.angle_alpha   90.00
_cell.angle_beta   90.00
_cell.angle_gamma   90.00
#
_symmetry.space_group_name_H-M   'P 1'
#
loop_
_entity.id
_entity.type
_entity.pdbx_description
1 polymer ?
#
loop_
_entity_poly.entity_id
_entity_poly.type
_entity_poly.pdbx_seq_one_letter_code
_entity_poly.pdbx_strand_id
1 'polypeptide(L)'
;MITDALTAVTLYLAVQEYNKLMFKKQKLFLELKKYPEEGHELLRVPTEMYYVPLKVSLFYLLNPYTVLSCVAKSTCVINNAVIALFILATVKGSRLLSALFLSLATYQSLYPVTLLPPALLYLLQKEFVPVKMKSTGFWLFSCHYCSIYLGSLCVLVCHSFFLLNSWDFIPSIYGFILSVPDLTPNIGLFWYFFAEMFEHFSLFFVCIFQINVFFYTLPLTIKLKDHPMFLMFMQLAVISIFKSYPTVGDLALYMALIPMWAHLSRFLRNVFIASCMLIVCTLLFPVLWHLWIYAGSANSNFYYAITLSFNVGQILLVSDYFYAFLRREYCLHHGLYLTNEDGTEATLVLK
;
A
#
# COMPACT_ATOMS: atom_id res chain seq x y z
N MET A 1 10.51 17.33 7.19
CA MET A 1 10.44 18.46 6.23
C MET A 1 11.25 18.20 4.95
N ILE A 2 12.58 18.19 4.98
CA ILE A 2 13.38 17.92 3.75
C ILE A 2 13.09 16.53 3.19
N THR A 3 13.02 15.54 4.07
CA THR A 3 12.67 14.16 3.72
C THR A 3 11.25 14.06 3.15
N ASP A 4 10.25 14.73 3.72
CA ASP A 4 8.88 14.76 3.16
C ASP A 4 8.80 15.43 1.78
N ALA A 5 9.57 16.51 1.57
CA ALA A 5 9.67 17.14 0.26
C ALA A 5 10.31 16.20 -0.76
N LEU A 6 11.34 15.44 -0.37
CA LEU A 6 11.92 14.38 -1.19
C LEU A 6 10.87 13.30 -1.51
N THR A 7 10.09 12.84 -0.53
CA THR A 7 9.00 11.86 -0.74
C THR A 7 7.98 12.40 -1.74
N ALA A 8 7.57 13.66 -1.63
CA ALA A 8 6.60 14.27 -2.53
C ALA A 8 7.13 14.38 -3.98
N VAL A 9 8.38 14.80 -4.14
CA VAL A 9 9.04 14.89 -5.47
C VAL A 9 9.24 13.51 -6.08
N THR A 10 9.63 12.51 -5.29
CA THR A 10 9.83 11.14 -5.78
C THR A 10 8.51 10.50 -6.21
N LEU A 11 7.43 10.69 -5.45
CA LEU A 11 6.08 10.26 -5.83
C LEU A 11 5.61 10.97 -7.11
N TYR A 12 5.83 12.29 -7.24
CA TYR A 12 5.52 13.03 -8.48
C TYR A 12 6.21 12.38 -9.70
N LEU A 13 7.52 12.16 -9.62
CA LEU A 13 8.28 11.55 -10.72
C LEU A 13 7.82 10.12 -11.01
N ALA A 14 7.50 9.34 -9.99
CA ALA A 14 7.04 7.96 -10.16
C ALA A 14 5.70 7.90 -10.90
N VAL A 15 4.75 8.74 -10.50
CA VAL A 15 3.43 8.80 -11.13
C VAL A 15 3.52 9.37 -12.55
N GLN A 16 4.40 10.36 -12.78
CA GLN A 16 4.64 10.92 -14.11
C GLN A 16 5.16 9.85 -15.08
N GLU A 17 6.18 9.09 -14.68
CA GLU A 17 6.73 8.01 -15.51
C GLU A 17 5.71 6.88 -15.73
N TYR A 18 4.94 6.52 -14.70
CA TYR A 18 3.87 5.54 -14.85
C TYR A 18 2.79 6.00 -15.82
N ASN A 19 2.35 7.26 -15.75
CA ASN A 19 1.33 7.78 -16.66
C ASN A 19 1.81 7.80 -18.12
N LYS A 20 3.10 8.11 -18.38
CA LYS A 20 3.69 7.99 -19.72
C LYS A 20 3.63 6.55 -20.25
N LEU A 21 3.92 5.56 -19.41
CA LEU A 21 3.84 4.14 -19.78
C LEU A 21 2.39 3.70 -20.03
N MET A 22 1.46 4.10 -19.17
CA MET A 22 0.04 3.80 -19.34
C MET A 22 -0.56 4.45 -20.59
N PHE A 23 -0.17 5.68 -20.91
CA PHE A 23 -0.59 6.34 -22.15
C PHE A 23 -0.14 5.57 -23.39
N LYS A 24 1.12 5.12 -23.44
CA LYS A 24 1.63 4.27 -24.52
C LYS A 24 0.86 2.95 -24.62
N LYS A 25 0.63 2.29 -23.48
CA LYS A 25 -0.13 1.03 -23.40
C LYS A 25 -1.58 1.21 -23.91
N GLN A 26 -2.25 2.29 -23.51
CA GLN A 26 -3.60 2.62 -23.97
C GLN A 26 -3.65 2.90 -25.47
N LYS A 27 -2.72 3.71 -26.00
CA LYS A 27 -2.63 4.00 -27.44
C LYS A 27 -2.46 2.73 -28.26
N LEU A 28 -1.57 1.84 -27.84
CA LEU A 28 -1.34 0.57 -28.52
C LEU A 28 -2.58 -0.34 -28.51
N PHE A 29 -3.32 -0.40 -27.40
CA PHE A 29 -4.55 -1.20 -27.34
C PHE A 29 -5.69 -0.64 -28.17
N LEU A 30 -5.77 0.69 -28.29
CA LEU A 30 -6.67 1.37 -29.23
C LEU A 30 -6.33 1.01 -30.68
N GLU A 31 -5.06 1.11 -31.06
CA GLU A 31 -4.59 0.76 -32.42
C GLU A 31 -4.86 -0.72 -32.75
N LEU A 32 -4.74 -1.62 -31.77
CA LEU A 32 -5.06 -3.03 -31.91
C LEU A 32 -6.56 -3.36 -31.84
N LYS A 33 -7.45 -2.37 -31.72
CA LYS A 33 -8.91 -2.53 -31.57
C LYS A 33 -9.30 -3.57 -30.50
N LYS A 34 -8.52 -3.65 -29.42
CA LYS A 34 -8.80 -4.57 -28.30
C LYS A 34 -9.87 -4.06 -27.35
N TYR A 35 -10.15 -2.76 -27.38
CA TYR A 35 -11.22 -2.15 -26.58
C TYR A 35 -12.47 -1.97 -27.45
N PRO A 36 -13.65 -2.37 -26.96
CA PRO A 36 -14.91 -2.03 -27.61
C PRO A 36 -15.10 -0.51 -27.64
N GLU A 37 -15.85 0.00 -28.63
CA GLU A 37 -16.03 1.44 -28.83
C GLU A 37 -16.70 2.11 -27.61
N GLU A 38 -17.57 1.39 -26.92
CA GLU A 38 -18.20 1.84 -25.66
C GLU A 38 -17.19 2.01 -24.51
N GLY A 39 -16.12 1.22 -24.50
CA GLY A 39 -15.07 1.29 -23.48
C GLY A 39 -14.20 2.54 -23.59
N HIS A 40 -14.32 3.32 -24.67
CA HIS A 40 -13.53 4.54 -24.88
C HIS A 40 -13.83 5.63 -23.84
N GLU A 41 -15.05 5.68 -23.30
CA GLU A 41 -15.39 6.61 -22.20
C GLU A 41 -14.62 6.33 -20.91
N LEU A 42 -14.16 5.09 -20.71
CA LEU A 42 -13.42 4.67 -19.52
C LEU A 42 -11.90 4.88 -19.65
N LEU A 43 -11.43 5.32 -20.81
CA LEU A 43 -10.04 5.65 -21.05
C LEU A 43 -9.68 6.94 -20.31
N ARG A 44 -8.42 7.02 -19.90
CA ARG A 44 -7.92 8.17 -19.15
C ARG A 44 -7.59 9.30 -20.12
N VAL A 45 -8.10 10.49 -19.84
CA VAL A 45 -7.87 11.65 -20.70
C VAL A 45 -6.42 12.13 -20.56
N PRO A 46 -5.71 12.53 -21.65
CA PRO A 46 -4.33 12.98 -21.57
C PRO A 46 -4.12 14.19 -20.65
N THR A 47 -5.09 15.10 -20.60
CA THR A 47 -5.07 16.27 -19.72
C THR A 47 -5.11 15.85 -18.25
N GLU A 48 -5.97 14.90 -17.88
CA GLU A 48 -6.03 14.36 -16.52
C GLU A 48 -4.72 13.70 -16.11
N MET A 49 -4.11 12.92 -17.00
CA MET A 49 -2.81 12.27 -16.74
C MET A 49 -1.67 13.25 -16.42
N TYR A 50 -1.73 14.47 -16.97
CA TYR A 50 -0.72 15.51 -16.73
C TYR A 50 -0.83 16.10 -15.31
N TYR A 51 -2.04 16.31 -14.80
CA TYR A 51 -2.26 16.91 -13.48
C TYR A 51 -2.19 15.90 -12.32
N VAL A 52 -2.43 14.61 -12.57
CA VAL A 52 -2.43 13.55 -11.55
C VAL A 52 -1.12 13.51 -10.72
N PRO A 53 0.11 13.56 -11.30
CA PRO A 53 1.34 13.58 -10.52
C PRO A 53 1.41 14.75 -9.53
N LEU A 54 0.97 15.94 -9.97
CA LEU A 54 0.93 17.14 -9.12
C LEU A 54 -0.10 16.99 -8.00
N LYS A 55 -1.28 16.41 -8.30
CA LYS A 55 -2.28 16.07 -7.28
C LYS A 55 -1.72 15.12 -6.22
N VAL A 56 -1.01 14.06 -6.60
CA VAL A 56 -0.40 13.10 -5.65
C VAL A 56 0.61 13.79 -4.73
N SER A 57 1.49 14.63 -5.29
CA SER A 57 2.49 15.36 -4.51
C SER A 57 1.86 16.35 -3.53
N LEU A 58 0.89 17.14 -3.98
CA LEU A 58 0.15 18.07 -3.12
C LEU A 58 -0.65 17.33 -2.04
N PHE A 59 -1.28 16.21 -2.40
CA PHE A 59 -2.05 15.42 -1.46
C PHE A 59 -1.16 14.81 -0.38
N TYR A 60 0.09 14.42 -0.70
CA TYR A 60 1.06 13.98 0.32
C TYR A 60 1.46 15.12 1.26
N LEU A 61 1.85 16.28 0.72
CA LEU A 61 2.35 17.41 1.51
C LEU A 61 1.28 18.05 2.38
N LEU A 62 0.04 18.11 1.88
CA LEU A 62 -1.10 18.70 2.59
C LEU A 62 -1.90 17.67 3.40
N ASN A 63 -1.48 16.40 3.41
CA ASN A 63 -2.14 15.37 4.20
C ASN A 63 -2.00 15.72 5.70
N PRO A 64 -3.09 15.82 6.48
CA PRO A 64 -3.01 16.06 7.92
C PRO A 64 -2.10 15.05 8.62
N TYR A 65 -2.06 13.80 8.15
CA TYR A 65 -1.24 12.75 8.69
C TYR A 65 0.27 12.96 8.45
N THR A 66 0.66 13.47 7.27
CA THR A 66 2.05 13.84 6.98
C THR A 66 2.48 15.01 7.86
N VAL A 67 1.63 16.03 7.97
CA VAL A 67 1.91 17.22 8.80
C VAL A 67 2.07 16.83 10.26
N LEU A 68 1.18 15.98 10.80
CA LEU A 68 1.28 15.47 12.16
C LEU A 68 2.59 14.69 12.40
N SER A 69 2.97 13.82 11.45
CA SER A 69 4.24 13.08 11.52
C SER A 69 5.45 14.02 11.51
N CYS A 70 5.39 15.11 10.72
CA CYS A 70 6.42 16.15 10.68
C CYS A 70 6.54 16.89 12.02
N VAL A 71 5.42 17.31 12.59
CA VAL A 71 5.39 18.01 13.89
C VAL A 71 5.89 17.10 15.01
N ALA A 72 5.52 15.82 14.98
CA ALA A 72 5.99 14.80 15.91
C ALA A 72 7.47 14.43 15.74
N LYS A 73 8.17 14.94 14.71
CA LYS A 73 9.57 14.60 14.36
C LYS A 73 9.80 13.08 14.24
N SER A 74 8.83 12.37 13.68
CA SER A 74 8.88 10.92 13.55
C SER A 74 9.92 10.46 12.53
N THR A 75 10.63 9.36 12.84
CA THR A 75 11.54 8.68 11.91
C THR A 75 10.80 7.93 10.78
N CYS A 76 9.48 7.75 10.90
CA CYS A 76 8.63 7.14 9.87
C CYS A 76 8.78 7.81 8.49
N VAL A 77 9.06 9.12 8.46
CA VAL A 77 9.27 9.86 7.22
C VAL A 77 10.42 9.29 6.37
N ILE A 78 11.46 8.75 7.02
CA ILE A 78 12.60 8.13 6.31
C ILE A 78 12.14 6.85 5.62
N ASN A 79 11.38 5.99 6.31
CA ASN A 79 10.84 4.77 5.72
C ASN A 79 9.93 5.09 4.53
N ASN A 80 9.06 6.09 4.67
CA ASN A 80 8.20 6.58 3.59
C ASN A 80 8.99 7.08 2.38
N ALA A 81 10.08 7.81 2.59
CA ALA A 81 10.97 8.26 1.53
C ALA A 81 11.65 7.09 0.80
N VAL A 82 12.10 6.07 1.54
CA VAL A 82 12.70 4.86 0.96
C VAL A 82 11.67 4.08 0.13
N ILE A 83 10.45 3.91 0.63
CA ILE A 83 9.35 3.26 -0.11
C ILE A 83 9.00 4.05 -1.38
N ALA A 84 8.95 5.39 -1.33
CA ALA A 84 8.70 6.22 -2.51
C ALA A 84 9.82 6.12 -3.55
N LEU A 85 11.09 6.08 -3.12
CA LEU A 85 12.25 5.84 -3.98
C LEU A 85 12.22 4.45 -4.61
N PHE A 86 11.79 3.43 -3.85
CA PHE A 86 11.55 2.08 -4.35
C PHE A 86 10.50 2.09 -5.47
N ILE A 87 9.35 2.74 -5.27
CA ILE A 87 8.31 2.84 -6.30
C ILE A 87 8.86 3.54 -7.55
N LEU A 88 9.58 4.65 -7.39
CA LEU A 88 10.20 5.38 -8.50
C LEU A 88 11.20 4.51 -9.27
N ALA A 89 12.09 3.79 -8.57
CA ALA A 89 13.09 2.92 -9.18
C ALA A 89 12.44 1.76 -9.95
N THR A 90 11.38 1.19 -9.38
CA THR A 90 10.57 0.13 -9.99
C THR A 90 9.90 0.62 -11.27
N VAL A 91 9.24 1.78 -11.24
CA VAL A 91 8.61 2.40 -12.41
C VAL A 91 9.64 2.74 -13.49
N LYS A 92 10.80 3.28 -13.10
CA LYS A 92 11.93 3.53 -14.01
C LYS A 92 12.54 2.25 -14.57
N GLY A 93 12.27 1.08 -14.00
CA GLY A 93 12.73 -0.21 -14.51
C GLY A 93 14.15 -0.58 -14.08
N SER A 94 14.72 0.13 -13.10
CA SER A 94 16.05 -0.20 -12.60
C SER A 94 15.94 -1.34 -11.59
N ARG A 95 16.33 -2.55 -12.00
CA ARG A 95 16.31 -3.76 -11.16
C ARG A 95 17.13 -3.58 -9.89
N LEU A 96 18.35 -3.04 -10.06
CA LEU A 96 19.30 -2.86 -8.96
C LEU A 96 18.79 -1.82 -7.96
N LEU A 97 18.41 -0.62 -8.42
CA LEU A 97 17.92 0.42 -7.51
C LEU A 97 16.60 0.01 -6.82
N SER A 98 15.70 -0.65 -7.54
CA SER A 98 14.45 -1.16 -6.97
C SER A 98 14.75 -2.17 -5.86
N ALA A 99 15.61 -3.17 -6.11
CA ALA A 99 15.99 -4.15 -5.10
C ALA A 99 16.72 -3.53 -3.89
N LEU A 100 17.59 -2.53 -4.12
CA LEU A 100 18.32 -1.81 -3.05
C LEU A 100 17.39 -1.00 -2.15
N PHE A 101 16.45 -0.24 -2.73
CA PHE A 101 15.51 0.52 -1.90
C PHE A 101 14.49 -0.39 -1.22
N LEU A 102 14.09 -1.49 -1.86
CA LEU A 102 13.26 -2.50 -1.20
C LEU A 102 13.98 -3.13 -0.02
N SER A 103 15.25 -3.54 -0.19
CA SER A 103 16.02 -4.14 0.91
C SER A 103 16.23 -3.15 2.05
N LEU A 104 16.48 -1.88 1.75
CA LEU A 104 16.55 -0.82 2.76
C LEU A 104 15.21 -0.62 3.49
N ALA A 105 14.09 -0.63 2.79
CA ALA A 105 12.76 -0.53 3.41
C ALA A 105 12.47 -1.73 4.32
N THR A 106 12.83 -2.94 3.88
CA THR A 106 12.67 -4.19 4.65
C THR A 106 13.60 -4.27 5.86
N TYR A 107 14.76 -3.64 5.76
CA TYR A 107 15.72 -3.55 6.85
C TYR A 107 15.22 -2.59 7.94
N GLN A 108 14.61 -1.46 7.54
CA GLN A 108 14.03 -0.49 8.49
C GLN A 108 12.72 -0.98 9.12
N SER A 109 11.90 -1.70 8.36
CA SER A 109 10.64 -2.25 8.82
C SER A 109 10.39 -3.58 8.12
N LEU A 110 9.89 -4.60 8.82
CA LEU A 110 9.80 -5.95 8.26
C LEU A 110 8.75 -6.10 7.13
N TYR A 111 7.62 -5.39 7.24
CA TYR A 111 6.44 -5.59 6.39
C TYR A 111 6.54 -5.23 4.89
N PRO A 112 7.33 -4.21 4.46
CA PRO A 112 7.59 -3.92 3.05
C PRO A 112 8.12 -5.10 2.23
N VAL A 113 8.53 -6.21 2.84
CA VAL A 113 8.92 -7.44 2.12
C VAL A 113 7.80 -7.95 1.21
N THR A 114 6.54 -7.67 1.60
CA THR A 114 5.36 -7.99 0.81
C THR A 114 5.24 -7.20 -0.49
N LEU A 115 6.04 -6.15 -0.69
CA LEU A 115 6.16 -5.41 -1.96
C LEU A 115 7.07 -6.10 -2.97
N LEU A 116 7.77 -7.17 -2.60
CA LEU A 116 8.63 -7.94 -3.52
C LEU A 116 7.85 -8.54 -4.70
N PRO A 117 6.72 -9.25 -4.50
CA PRO A 117 5.92 -9.78 -5.61
C PRO A 117 5.44 -8.72 -6.62
N PRO A 118 4.83 -7.58 -6.20
CA PRO A 118 4.40 -6.57 -7.18
C PRO A 118 5.58 -5.90 -7.90
N ALA A 119 6.71 -5.66 -7.24
CA ALA A 119 7.90 -5.11 -7.91
C ALA A 119 8.41 -6.06 -8.99
N LEU A 120 8.53 -7.34 -8.65
CA LEU A 120 8.97 -8.38 -9.57
C LEU A 120 8.04 -8.46 -10.79
N LEU A 121 6.73 -8.48 -10.58
CA LEU A 121 5.74 -8.48 -11.66
C LEU A 121 5.83 -7.23 -12.54
N TYR A 122 6.03 -6.04 -11.93
CA TYR A 122 6.19 -4.81 -12.69
C TYR A 122 7.41 -4.86 -13.61
N LEU A 123 8.55 -5.27 -13.08
CA LEU A 123 9.80 -5.33 -13.84
C LEU A 123 9.74 -6.40 -14.96
N LEU A 124 9.15 -7.56 -14.68
CA LEU A 124 8.90 -8.60 -15.68
C LEU A 124 8.06 -8.08 -16.86
N GLN A 125 6.97 -7.37 -16.56
CA GLN A 125 6.10 -6.80 -17.58
C GLN A 125 6.80 -5.72 -18.40
N LYS A 126 7.61 -4.88 -17.75
CA LYS A 126 8.35 -3.82 -18.43
C LYS A 126 9.38 -4.35 -19.43
N GLU A 127 9.96 -5.52 -19.13
CA GLU A 127 10.93 -6.19 -20.00
C GLU A 127 10.29 -7.20 -20.96
N PHE A 128 8.96 -7.21 -21.07
CA PHE A 128 8.20 -8.10 -21.95
C PHE A 128 8.46 -9.60 -21.70
N VAL A 129 8.85 -9.98 -20.49
CA VAL A 129 9.01 -11.40 -20.10
C VAL A 129 7.62 -11.98 -19.80
N PRO A 130 7.23 -13.11 -20.42
CA PRO A 130 5.91 -13.67 -20.19
C PRO A 130 5.77 -14.17 -18.75
N VAL A 131 4.75 -13.71 -18.04
CA VAL A 131 4.39 -14.16 -16.69
C VAL A 131 3.71 -15.53 -16.78
N LYS A 132 4.50 -16.56 -17.11
CA LYS A 132 4.07 -17.97 -17.15
C LYS A 132 4.99 -18.79 -16.25
N MET A 133 4.39 -19.53 -15.31
CA MET A 133 5.12 -20.40 -14.38
C MET A 133 6.02 -21.44 -15.07
N LYS A 134 5.70 -21.82 -16.31
CA LYS A 134 6.49 -22.77 -17.12
C LYS A 134 7.67 -22.14 -17.86
N SER A 135 7.79 -20.82 -17.88
CA SER A 135 8.86 -20.13 -18.60
C SER A 135 10.15 -20.15 -17.78
N THR A 136 11.24 -20.66 -18.37
CA THR A 136 12.58 -20.61 -17.77
C THR A 136 13.06 -19.17 -17.57
N GLY A 137 12.72 -18.26 -18.49
CA GLY A 137 13.05 -16.84 -18.40
C GLY A 137 12.41 -16.15 -17.20
N PHE A 138 11.17 -16.51 -16.86
CA PHE A 138 10.50 -16.01 -15.65
C PHE A 138 11.26 -16.39 -14.37
N TRP A 139 11.67 -17.66 -14.24
CA TRP A 139 12.41 -18.14 -13.07
C TRP A 139 13.81 -17.54 -12.98
N LEU A 140 14.54 -17.46 -14.09
CA LEU A 140 15.87 -16.82 -14.11
C LEU A 140 15.80 -15.36 -13.71
N PHE A 141 14.83 -14.61 -14.24
CA PHE A 141 14.64 -13.21 -13.88
C PHE A 141 14.27 -13.05 -12.41
N SER A 142 13.34 -13.88 -11.93
CA SER A 142 12.90 -13.86 -10.53
C SER A 142 14.04 -14.21 -9.58
N CYS A 143 14.80 -15.27 -9.86
CA CYS A 143 15.98 -15.63 -9.08
C CYS A 143 17.04 -14.52 -9.09
N HIS A 144 17.27 -13.88 -10.24
CA HIS A 144 18.21 -12.78 -10.34
C HIS A 144 17.78 -11.57 -9.49
N TYR A 145 16.52 -11.14 -9.60
CA TYR A 145 16.00 -10.02 -8.80
C TYR A 145 16.01 -10.35 -7.31
N CYS A 146 15.55 -11.54 -6.92
CA CYS A 146 15.61 -12.01 -5.54
C CYS A 146 17.05 -12.11 -5.01
N SER A 147 18.01 -12.51 -5.85
CA SER A 147 19.43 -12.55 -5.49
C SER A 147 20.00 -11.17 -5.22
N ILE A 148 19.66 -10.16 -6.04
CA ILE A 148 20.08 -8.77 -5.78
C ILE A 148 19.45 -8.26 -4.48
N TYR A 149 18.15 -8.49 -4.29
CA TYR A 149 17.44 -8.10 -3.06
C TYR A 149 18.06 -8.75 -1.81
N LEU A 150 18.17 -10.08 -1.79
CA LEU A 150 18.77 -10.82 -0.67
C LEU A 150 20.23 -10.43 -0.46
N GLY A 151 21.01 -10.31 -1.53
CA GLY A 151 22.41 -9.88 -1.46
C GLY A 151 22.55 -8.50 -0.83
N SER A 152 21.72 -7.54 -1.23
CA SER A 152 21.72 -6.21 -0.63
C SER A 152 21.25 -6.17 0.83
N LEU A 153 20.25 -6.98 1.18
CA LEU A 153 19.80 -7.14 2.56
C LEU A 153 20.91 -7.75 3.43
N CYS A 154 21.60 -8.78 2.93
CA CYS A 154 22.76 -9.35 3.60
C CYS A 154 23.86 -8.32 3.81
N VAL A 155 24.15 -7.47 2.81
CA VAL A 155 25.14 -6.37 2.97
C VAL A 155 24.72 -5.41 4.09
N LEU A 156 23.45 -5.03 4.18
CA LEU A 156 22.95 -4.14 5.25
C LEU A 156 23.04 -4.79 6.64
N VAL A 157 22.68 -6.07 6.75
CA VAL A 157 22.77 -6.83 8.01
C VAL A 157 24.23 -7.01 8.43
N CYS A 158 25.11 -7.40 7.51
CA CYS A 158 26.55 -7.52 7.77
C CYS A 158 27.16 -6.18 8.17
N HIS A 159 26.78 -5.09 7.50
CA HIS A 159 27.25 -3.75 7.86
C HIS A 159 26.85 -3.38 9.29
N SER A 160 25.62 -3.71 9.69
CA SER A 160 25.12 -3.46 11.04
C SER A 160 25.82 -4.33 12.09
N PHE A 161 26.13 -5.58 11.75
CA PHE A 161 26.96 -6.45 12.58
C PHE A 161 28.38 -5.87 12.79
N PHE A 162 29.03 -5.37 11.74
CA PHE A 162 30.35 -4.75 11.88
C PHE A 162 30.33 -3.43 12.67
N LEU A 163 29.23 -2.68 12.62
CA LEU A 163 29.07 -1.44 13.39
C LEU A 163 28.80 -1.70 14.87
N LEU A 164 27.93 -2.67 15.19
CA LEU A 164 27.49 -2.95 16.56
C LEU A 164 28.33 -4.03 17.25
N ASN A 165 29.12 -4.80 16.49
CA ASN A 165 29.89 -5.97 16.94
C ASN A 165 29.06 -7.02 17.70
N SER A 166 27.74 -7.05 17.50
CA SER A 166 26.84 -8.04 18.09
C SER A 166 25.66 -8.36 17.17
N TRP A 167 25.02 -9.51 17.42
CA TRP A 167 23.79 -9.91 16.72
C TRP A 167 22.53 -9.48 17.47
N ASP A 168 22.66 -8.77 18.59
CA ASP A 168 21.55 -8.42 19.48
C ASP A 168 20.52 -7.51 18.82
N PHE A 169 20.93 -6.75 17.80
CA PHE A 169 20.00 -5.91 17.04
C PHE A 169 18.90 -6.71 16.32
N ILE A 170 19.14 -7.99 15.97
CA ILE A 170 18.14 -8.82 15.30
C ILE A 170 16.95 -9.10 16.22
N PRO A 171 17.12 -9.71 17.41
CA PRO A 171 16.01 -9.90 18.34
C PRO A 171 15.46 -8.57 18.84
N SER A 172 16.28 -7.53 19.03
CA SER A 172 15.80 -6.22 19.47
C SER A 172 14.94 -5.48 18.45
N ILE A 173 15.14 -5.67 17.14
CA ILE A 173 14.35 -5.01 16.09
C ILE A 173 13.28 -5.96 15.56
N TYR A 174 13.69 -7.06 14.93
CA TYR A 174 12.77 -7.97 14.26
C TYR A 174 12.03 -8.85 15.26
N GLY A 175 12.71 -9.30 16.32
CA GLY A 175 12.07 -10.00 17.42
C GLY A 175 11.01 -9.13 18.09
N PHE A 176 11.32 -7.87 18.40
CA PHE A 176 10.38 -6.90 18.97
C PHE A 176 9.15 -6.64 18.09
N ILE A 177 9.34 -6.49 16.77
CA ILE A 177 8.22 -6.33 15.84
C ILE A 177 7.32 -7.57 15.83
N LEU A 178 7.91 -8.76 15.87
CA LEU A 178 7.16 -10.02 15.78
C LEU A 178 6.48 -10.39 17.10
N SER A 179 7.14 -10.23 18.25
CA SER A 179 6.62 -10.62 19.56
C SER A 179 5.71 -9.58 20.21
N VAL A 180 5.72 -8.33 19.72
CA VAL A 180 4.88 -7.21 20.18
C VAL A 180 4.87 -7.07 21.72
N PRO A 181 6.04 -6.88 22.36
CA PRO A 181 6.10 -6.83 23.82
C PRO A 181 5.65 -5.47 24.39
N ASP A 182 5.64 -4.41 23.57
CA ASP A 182 5.16 -3.09 23.98
C ASP A 182 3.69 -2.92 23.59
N LEU A 183 2.86 -2.63 24.59
CA LEU A 183 1.42 -2.44 24.44
C LEU A 183 1.02 -0.99 24.68
N THR A 184 1.96 -0.06 24.52
CA THR A 184 1.66 1.37 24.56
C THR A 184 0.55 1.72 23.55
N PRO A 185 -0.42 2.56 23.97
CA PRO A 185 -1.53 2.94 23.12
C PRO A 185 -1.08 3.54 21.79
N ASN A 186 -1.60 3.01 20.70
CA ASN A 186 -1.32 3.47 19.34
C ASN A 186 -2.58 3.38 18.46
N ILE A 187 -2.44 3.69 17.17
CA ILE A 187 -3.56 3.64 16.19
C ILE A 187 -3.76 2.23 15.58
N GLY A 188 -3.06 1.24 16.11
CA GLY A 188 -3.07 -0.14 15.62
C GLY A 188 -4.02 -1.05 16.35
N LEU A 189 -4.15 -2.27 15.81
CA LEU A 189 -5.06 -3.30 16.32
C LEU A 189 -4.48 -4.09 17.49
N PHE A 190 -3.16 -4.04 17.70
CA PHE A 190 -2.48 -4.96 18.62
C PHE A 190 -2.61 -4.52 20.09
N TRP A 191 -2.22 -3.28 20.40
CA TRP A 191 -1.95 -2.86 21.79
C TRP A 191 -3.06 -3.22 22.79
N TYR A 192 -4.32 -2.90 22.49
CA TYR A 192 -5.43 -3.11 23.41
C TYR A 192 -5.88 -4.57 23.46
N PHE A 193 -5.92 -5.25 22.30
CA PHE A 193 -6.29 -6.67 22.23
C PHE A 193 -5.33 -7.54 23.05
N PHE A 194 -4.02 -7.28 22.94
CA PHE A 194 -3.00 -8.00 23.72
C PHE A 194 -2.95 -7.54 25.18
N ALA A 195 -3.39 -6.32 25.51
CA ALA A 195 -3.47 -5.86 26.90
C ALA A 195 -4.59 -6.56 27.70
N GLU A 196 -5.70 -6.94 27.05
CA GLU A 196 -6.80 -7.66 27.69
C GLU A 196 -6.62 -9.19 27.70
N MET A 197 -5.71 -9.70 26.88
CA MET A 197 -5.57 -11.14 26.67
C MET A 197 -4.65 -11.80 27.69
N PHE A 198 -5.00 -13.02 28.10
CA PHE A 198 -4.13 -13.84 28.94
C PHE A 198 -2.83 -14.22 28.23
N GLU A 199 -1.71 -14.10 28.94
CA GLU A 199 -0.37 -14.40 28.44
C GLU A 199 -0.26 -15.80 27.82
N HIS A 200 -0.95 -16.80 28.40
CA HIS A 200 -0.92 -18.19 27.94
C HIS A 200 -1.39 -18.35 26.48
N PHE A 201 -2.31 -17.51 26.01
CA PHE A 201 -2.82 -17.55 24.64
C PHE A 201 -2.15 -16.54 23.71
N SER A 202 -1.32 -15.64 24.25
CA SER A 202 -0.77 -14.50 23.51
C SER A 202 -0.02 -14.91 22.26
N LEU A 203 0.87 -15.91 22.36
CA LEU A 203 1.68 -16.39 21.23
C LEU A 203 0.82 -16.83 20.04
N PHE A 204 -0.28 -17.54 20.29
CA PHE A 204 -1.18 -18.01 19.24
C PHE A 204 -1.79 -16.84 18.47
N PHE A 205 -2.29 -15.82 19.18
CA PHE A 205 -2.89 -14.66 18.54
C PHE A 205 -1.86 -13.72 17.91
N VAL A 206 -0.65 -13.60 18.47
CA VAL A 206 0.46 -12.89 17.81
C VAL A 206 0.70 -13.50 16.43
N CYS A 207 0.82 -14.84 16.35
CA CYS A 207 1.02 -15.52 15.07
C CYS A 207 -0.12 -15.24 14.08
N ILE A 208 -1.39 -15.31 14.52
CA ILE A 208 -2.55 -15.02 13.65
C ILE A 208 -2.49 -13.59 13.12
N PHE A 209 -2.27 -12.60 14.00
CA PHE A 209 -2.26 -11.20 13.62
C PHE A 209 -1.11 -10.89 12.65
N GLN A 210 0.09 -11.43 12.88
CA GLN A 210 1.24 -11.24 11.98
C GLN A 210 1.02 -11.87 10.61
N ILE A 211 0.43 -13.08 10.56
CA ILE A 211 0.17 -13.78 9.30
C ILE A 211 -0.77 -12.98 8.38
N ASN A 212 -1.72 -12.21 8.93
CA ASN A 212 -2.67 -11.44 8.12
C ASN A 212 -1.98 -10.50 7.12
N VAL A 213 -0.87 -9.84 7.50
CA VAL A 213 -0.13 -8.96 6.58
C VAL A 213 0.41 -9.72 5.36
N PHE A 214 0.86 -10.96 5.56
CA PHE A 214 1.43 -11.80 4.50
C PHE A 214 0.36 -12.53 3.70
N PHE A 215 -0.69 -12.99 4.36
CA PHE A 215 -1.73 -13.83 3.78
C PHE A 215 -2.40 -13.16 2.58
N TYR A 216 -2.72 -11.87 2.67
CA TYR A 216 -3.36 -11.13 1.56
C TYR A 216 -2.45 -10.95 0.34
N THR A 217 -1.13 -11.05 0.49
CA THR A 217 -0.17 -10.83 -0.59
C THR A 217 -0.37 -11.85 -1.72
N LEU A 218 -0.61 -13.13 -1.38
CA LEU A 218 -0.78 -14.21 -2.35
C LEU A 218 -2.01 -14.06 -3.26
N PRO A 219 -3.26 -13.98 -2.73
CA PRO A 219 -4.45 -13.85 -3.56
C PRO A 219 -4.45 -12.54 -4.35
N LEU A 220 -3.97 -11.43 -3.77
CA LEU A 220 -3.86 -10.16 -4.48
C LEU A 220 -2.87 -10.25 -5.65
N THR A 221 -1.72 -10.91 -5.47
CA THR A 221 -0.73 -11.10 -6.53
C THR A 221 -1.30 -11.92 -7.69
N ILE A 222 -2.06 -12.97 -7.39
CA ILE A 222 -2.70 -13.81 -8.42
C ILE A 222 -3.75 -13.01 -9.19
N LYS A 223 -4.61 -12.26 -8.49
CA LYS A 223 -5.74 -11.53 -9.10
C LYS A 223 -5.28 -10.29 -9.88
N LEU A 224 -4.31 -9.54 -9.37
CA LEU A 224 -3.84 -8.27 -9.94
C LEU A 224 -2.51 -8.41 -10.71
N LYS A 225 -2.18 -9.63 -11.17
CA LYS A 225 -0.92 -9.91 -11.86
C LYS A 225 -0.65 -8.98 -13.05
N ASP A 226 -1.69 -8.51 -13.73
CA ASP A 226 -1.61 -7.67 -14.93
C ASP A 226 -1.47 -6.17 -14.60
N HIS A 227 -1.70 -5.79 -13.33
CA HIS A 227 -1.72 -4.41 -12.84
C HIS A 227 -0.86 -4.23 -11.57
N PRO A 228 0.47 -4.42 -11.65
CA PRO A 228 1.35 -4.46 -10.49
C PRO A 228 1.45 -3.13 -9.71
N MET A 229 1.21 -1.98 -10.35
CA MET A 229 1.16 -0.70 -9.61
C MET A 229 -0.05 -0.60 -8.67
N PHE A 230 -1.21 -1.11 -9.10
CA PHE A 230 -2.38 -1.17 -8.25
C PHE A 230 -2.18 -2.17 -7.11
N LEU A 231 -1.49 -3.29 -7.40
CA LEU A 231 -1.08 -4.24 -6.37
C LEU A 231 -0.14 -3.62 -5.32
N MET A 232 0.85 -2.80 -5.71
CA MET A 232 1.67 -2.06 -4.74
C MET A 232 0.83 -1.12 -3.86
N PHE A 233 -0.11 -0.38 -4.45
CA PHE A 233 -1.02 0.48 -3.71
C PHE A 233 -1.85 -0.30 -2.68
N MET A 234 -2.44 -1.43 -3.09
CA MET A 234 -3.20 -2.30 -2.20
C MET A 234 -2.34 -2.87 -1.08
N GLN A 235 -1.11 -3.31 -1.39
CA GLN A 235 -0.21 -3.86 -0.39
C GLN A 235 0.24 -2.82 0.64
N LEU A 236 0.49 -1.58 0.22
CA LEU A 236 0.80 -0.48 1.15
C LEU A 236 -0.35 -0.22 2.13
N ALA A 237 -1.60 -0.29 1.65
CA ALA A 237 -2.77 -0.13 2.50
C ALA A 237 -2.96 -1.34 3.46
N VAL A 238 -2.71 -2.56 3.00
CA VAL A 238 -2.71 -3.75 3.88
C VAL A 238 -1.64 -3.64 4.95
N ILE A 239 -0.43 -3.20 4.60
CA ILE A 239 0.64 -2.94 5.56
C ILE A 239 0.20 -1.89 6.59
N SER A 240 -0.38 -0.76 6.18
CA SER A 240 -0.77 0.29 7.13
C SER A 240 -1.87 -0.15 8.11
N ILE A 241 -2.78 -1.03 7.69
CA ILE A 241 -3.89 -1.53 8.52
C ILE A 241 -3.41 -2.60 9.52
N PHE A 242 -2.58 -3.55 9.07
CA PHE A 242 -2.26 -4.77 9.83
C PHE A 242 -0.85 -4.79 10.44
N LYS A 243 -0.02 -3.76 10.22
CA LYS A 243 1.30 -3.61 10.87
C LYS A 243 1.14 -3.57 12.39
N SER A 244 2.05 -4.22 13.13
CA SER A 244 1.97 -4.32 14.60
C SER A 244 2.08 -2.99 15.33
N TYR A 245 2.95 -2.11 14.85
CA TYR A 245 3.12 -0.75 15.36
C TYR A 245 2.88 0.27 14.24
N PRO A 246 1.61 0.50 13.85
CA PRO A 246 1.29 1.43 12.80
C PRO A 246 1.39 2.87 13.34
N THR A 247 1.93 3.73 12.50
CA THR A 247 2.03 5.17 12.78
C THR A 247 1.14 5.92 11.80
N VAL A 248 0.73 7.13 12.20
CA VAL A 248 -0.04 8.03 11.35
C VAL A 248 0.68 8.32 10.02
N GLY A 249 2.02 8.29 10.02
CA GLY A 249 2.82 8.46 8.81
C GLY A 249 2.70 7.30 7.81
N ASP A 250 2.45 6.06 8.25
CA ASP A 250 2.28 4.91 7.34
C ASP A 250 1.00 5.05 6.50
N LEU A 251 -0.06 5.56 7.12
CA LEU A 251 -1.34 5.90 6.47
C LEU A 251 -1.17 7.01 5.42
N ALA A 252 -0.30 7.98 5.71
CA ALA A 252 -0.12 9.14 4.84
C ALA A 252 0.39 8.77 3.44
N LEU A 253 1.25 7.76 3.36
CA LEU A 253 1.88 7.34 2.11
C LEU A 253 0.90 6.68 1.14
N TYR A 254 0.05 5.74 1.59
CA TYR A 254 -0.93 5.13 0.67
C TYR A 254 -2.07 6.12 0.35
N MET A 255 -2.49 6.94 1.31
CA MET A 255 -3.51 7.97 1.09
C MET A 255 -3.06 8.99 0.02
N ALA A 256 -1.76 9.31 -0.03
CA ALA A 256 -1.20 10.17 -1.08
C ALA A 256 -1.35 9.60 -2.49
N LEU A 257 -1.43 8.27 -2.65
CA LEU A 257 -1.60 7.62 -3.94
C LEU A 257 -3.07 7.57 -4.40
N ILE A 258 -4.05 7.94 -3.57
CA ILE A 258 -5.47 7.93 -3.93
C ILE A 258 -5.77 8.74 -5.21
N PRO A 259 -5.25 9.98 -5.39
CA PRO A 259 -5.49 10.76 -6.62
C PRO A 259 -5.00 10.09 -7.90
N MET A 260 -4.04 9.16 -7.81
CA MET A 260 -3.58 8.33 -8.94
C MET A 260 -4.73 7.49 -9.52
N TRP A 261 -5.68 7.13 -8.67
CA TRP A 261 -6.83 6.29 -8.98
C TRP A 261 -8.13 7.10 -9.12
N ALA A 262 -8.05 8.41 -9.35
CA ALA A 262 -9.22 9.28 -9.47
C ALA A 262 -10.25 8.82 -10.52
N HIS A 263 -9.79 8.18 -11.60
CA HIS A 263 -10.64 7.59 -12.64
C HIS A 263 -11.54 6.43 -12.15
N LEU A 264 -11.29 5.88 -10.95
CA LEU A 264 -12.16 4.88 -10.32
C LEU A 264 -13.37 5.51 -9.62
N SER A 265 -13.40 6.84 -9.45
CA SER A 265 -14.46 7.54 -8.70
C SER A 265 -15.88 7.22 -9.17
N ARG A 266 -16.07 6.98 -10.49
CA ARG A 266 -17.36 6.59 -11.08
C ARG A 266 -17.90 5.25 -10.54
N PHE A 267 -17.02 4.35 -10.09
CA PHE A 267 -17.38 2.99 -9.65
C PHE A 267 -17.33 2.82 -8.13
N LEU A 268 -16.89 3.84 -7.38
CA LEU A 268 -16.83 3.82 -5.93
C LEU A 268 -18.25 3.96 -5.35
N ARG A 269 -18.63 3.07 -4.43
CA ARG A 269 -20.00 3.02 -3.87
C ARG A 269 -20.08 3.59 -2.46
N ASN A 270 -19.08 3.29 -1.63
CA ASN A 270 -19.10 3.53 -0.19
C ASN A 270 -18.11 4.63 0.24
N VAL A 271 -17.45 5.33 -0.69
CA VAL A 271 -16.47 6.38 -0.39
C VAL A 271 -17.01 7.48 0.50
N PHE A 272 -18.26 7.90 0.33
CA PHE A 272 -18.86 8.90 1.21
C PHE A 272 -18.86 8.43 2.66
N ILE A 273 -19.39 7.23 2.92
CA ILE A 273 -19.44 6.63 4.26
C ILE A 273 -18.03 6.43 4.82
N ALA A 274 -17.12 5.85 4.04
CA ALA A 274 -15.74 5.61 4.46
C ALA A 274 -14.99 6.90 4.79
N SER A 275 -15.16 7.96 3.97
CA SER A 275 -14.52 9.26 4.20
C SER A 275 -15.05 9.95 5.45
N CYS A 276 -16.37 9.97 5.66
CA CYS A 276 -16.97 10.50 6.88
C CYS A 276 -16.48 9.74 8.12
N MET A 277 -16.44 8.41 8.07
CA MET A 277 -15.96 7.58 9.17
C MET A 277 -14.51 7.90 9.53
N LEU A 278 -13.63 8.01 8.52
CA LEU A 278 -12.22 8.36 8.75
C LEU A 278 -12.09 9.76 9.35
N ILE A 279 -12.76 10.78 8.79
CA ILE A 279 -12.70 12.17 9.29
C ILE A 279 -13.16 12.24 10.74
N VAL A 280 -14.31 11.63 11.06
CA VAL A 280 -14.85 11.62 12.43
C VAL A 280 -13.88 10.93 13.39
N CYS A 281 -13.34 9.78 13.02
CA CYS A 281 -12.37 9.07 13.86
C CYS A 281 -11.10 9.91 14.09
N THR A 282 -10.59 10.58 13.06
CA THR A 282 -9.40 11.45 13.17
C THR A 282 -9.59 12.60 14.14
N LEU A 283 -10.77 13.21 14.13
CA LEU A 283 -11.12 14.29 15.06
C LEU A 283 -11.33 13.77 16.49
N LEU A 284 -11.88 12.56 16.65
CA LEU A 284 -12.14 11.95 17.95
C LEU A 284 -10.88 11.42 18.64
N PHE A 285 -9.82 11.04 17.91
CA PHE A 285 -8.57 10.56 18.51
C PHE A 285 -8.01 11.48 19.61
N PRO A 286 -7.71 12.77 19.36
CA PRO A 286 -7.17 13.66 20.40
C PRO A 286 -8.17 13.93 21.53
N VAL A 287 -9.47 13.98 21.21
CA VAL A 287 -10.53 14.22 22.20
C VAL A 287 -10.60 13.07 23.19
N LEU A 288 -10.70 11.83 22.70
CA LEU A 288 -10.78 10.65 23.55
C LEU A 288 -9.47 10.38 24.29
N TRP A 289 -8.33 10.67 23.66
CA TRP A 289 -7.04 10.66 24.35
C TRP A 289 -7.04 11.61 25.55
N HIS A 290 -7.52 12.84 25.35
CA HIS A 290 -7.55 13.83 26.43
C HIS A 290 -8.53 13.44 27.54
N LEU A 291 -9.73 12.96 27.20
CA LEU A 291 -10.72 12.51 28.16
C LEU A 291 -10.24 11.32 28.98
N TRP A 292 -9.45 10.43 28.37
CA TRP A 292 -8.89 9.28 29.05
C TRP A 292 -7.70 9.63 29.95
N ILE A 293 -6.67 10.29 29.40
CA ILE A 293 -5.40 10.52 30.12
C ILE A 293 -5.49 11.69 31.11
N TYR A 294 -6.14 12.80 30.73
CA TYR A 294 -6.10 14.03 31.53
C TYR A 294 -7.40 14.27 32.31
N ALA A 295 -8.56 14.08 31.68
CA ALA A 295 -9.84 14.34 32.36
C ALA A 295 -10.30 13.17 33.26
N GLY A 296 -9.83 11.95 32.99
CA GLY A 296 -10.24 10.74 33.74
C GLY A 296 -11.71 10.38 33.58
N SER A 297 -12.43 10.98 32.64
CA SER A 297 -13.87 10.78 32.43
C SER A 297 -14.19 9.69 31.40
N ALA A 298 -13.18 9.19 30.69
CA ALA A 298 -13.28 8.09 29.74
C ALA A 298 -12.21 7.02 30.06
N ASN A 299 -12.48 5.76 29.72
CA ASN A 299 -11.50 4.68 29.82
C ASN A 299 -10.83 4.38 28.46
N SER A 300 -9.74 3.60 28.50
CA SER A 300 -8.98 3.10 27.33
C SER A 300 -9.86 2.45 26.25
N ASN A 301 -10.94 1.77 26.64
CA ASN A 301 -11.89 1.13 25.74
C ASN A 301 -12.46 2.11 24.71
N PHE A 302 -12.75 3.36 25.09
CA PHE A 302 -13.31 4.35 24.16
C PHE A 302 -12.29 4.74 23.09
N TYR A 303 -11.03 4.95 23.50
CA TYR A 303 -9.96 5.25 22.57
C TYR A 303 -9.75 4.08 21.59
N TYR A 304 -9.72 2.85 22.11
CA TYR A 304 -9.60 1.67 21.26
C TYR A 304 -10.81 1.44 20.33
N ALA A 305 -12.03 1.71 20.78
CA ALA A 305 -13.22 1.60 19.94
C ALA A 305 -13.17 2.52 18.71
N ILE A 306 -12.63 3.74 18.86
CA ILE A 306 -12.36 4.64 17.73
C ILE A 306 -11.19 4.14 16.88
N THR A 307 -10.15 3.58 17.47
CA THR A 307 -9.06 2.92 16.70
C THR A 307 -9.60 1.78 15.83
N LEU A 308 -10.49 0.93 16.35
CA LEU A 308 -11.13 -0.15 15.60
C LEU A 308 -12.00 0.42 14.47
N SER A 309 -12.83 1.42 14.79
CA SER A 309 -13.69 2.12 13.81
C SER A 309 -12.85 2.74 12.68
N PHE A 310 -11.73 3.36 13.01
CA PHE A 310 -10.81 3.93 12.05
C PHE A 310 -10.23 2.88 11.09
N ASN A 311 -9.78 1.74 11.62
CA ASN A 311 -9.27 0.64 10.81
C ASN A 311 -10.36 0.00 9.93
N VAL A 312 -11.60 -0.12 10.44
CA VAL A 312 -12.76 -0.54 9.62
C VAL A 312 -12.99 0.45 8.48
N GLY A 313 -12.92 1.76 8.73
CA GLY A 313 -13.01 2.79 7.69
C GLY A 313 -11.93 2.65 6.62
N GLN A 314 -10.68 2.34 7.02
CA GLN A 314 -9.60 2.05 6.07
C GLN A 314 -9.88 0.80 5.24
N ILE A 315 -10.33 -0.29 5.86
CA ILE A 315 -10.68 -1.55 5.16
C ILE A 315 -11.82 -1.32 4.16
N LEU A 316 -12.86 -0.60 4.56
CA LEU A 316 -13.98 -0.25 3.67
C LEU A 316 -13.51 0.56 2.46
N LEU A 317 -12.65 1.55 2.69
CA LEU A 317 -12.06 2.35 1.61
C LEU A 317 -11.27 1.47 0.64
N VAL A 318 -10.33 0.67 1.16
CA VAL A 318 -9.45 -0.20 0.35
C VAL A 318 -10.24 -1.25 -0.42
N SER A 319 -11.26 -1.84 0.20
CA SER A 319 -12.18 -2.78 -0.44
C SER A 319 -13.00 -2.13 -1.56
N ASP A 320 -13.51 -0.92 -1.36
CA ASP A 320 -14.27 -0.18 -2.38
C ASP A 320 -13.36 0.16 -3.58
N TYR A 321 -12.12 0.60 -3.34
CA TYR A 321 -11.13 0.81 -4.42
C TYR A 321 -10.82 -0.48 -5.18
N PHE A 322 -10.67 -1.61 -4.49
CA PHE A 322 -10.43 -2.92 -5.12
C PHE A 322 -11.61 -3.34 -6.00
N TYR A 323 -12.83 -3.24 -5.48
CA TYR A 323 -14.04 -3.58 -6.21
C TYR A 323 -14.25 -2.66 -7.42
N ALA A 324 -14.08 -1.34 -7.24
CA ALA A 324 -14.16 -0.35 -8.31
C ALA A 324 -13.14 -0.61 -9.42
N PHE A 325 -11.91 -1.01 -9.06
CA PHE A 325 -10.88 -1.37 -10.02
C PHE A 325 -11.27 -2.59 -10.85
N LEU A 326 -11.70 -3.68 -10.19
CA LEU A 326 -12.13 -4.89 -10.88
C LEU A 326 -13.33 -4.65 -11.81
N ARG A 327 -14.32 -3.88 -11.33
CA ARG A 327 -15.50 -3.52 -12.12
C ARG A 327 -15.12 -2.71 -13.35
N ARG A 328 -14.24 -1.71 -13.18
CA ARG A 328 -13.75 -0.90 -14.32
C ARG A 328 -13.01 -1.77 -15.34
N GLU A 329 -12.09 -2.62 -14.90
CA GLU A 329 -11.33 -3.50 -15.80
C GLU A 329 -12.26 -4.44 -16.59
N TYR A 330 -13.29 -4.96 -15.92
CA TYR A 330 -14.30 -5.79 -16.60
C TYR A 330 -15.05 -4.98 -17.68
N CYS A 331 -15.58 -3.80 -17.34
CA CYS A 331 -16.29 -2.93 -18.28
C CYS A 331 -15.40 -2.44 -19.44
N LEU A 332 -14.11 -2.22 -19.19
CA LEU A 332 -13.15 -1.83 -20.23
C LEU A 332 -12.99 -2.92 -21.30
N HIS A 333 -13.09 -4.19 -20.92
CA HIS A 333 -12.95 -5.33 -21.84
C HIS A 333 -14.26 -5.82 -22.45
N HIS A 334 -15.39 -5.70 -21.74
CA HIS A 334 -16.68 -6.27 -22.15
C HIS A 334 -17.73 -5.22 -22.57
N GLY A 335 -17.44 -3.92 -22.44
CA GLY A 335 -18.40 -2.83 -22.69
C GLY A 335 -19.08 -2.34 -21.41
N LEU A 336 -19.73 -1.18 -21.51
CA LEU A 336 -20.42 -0.52 -20.39
C LEU A 336 -21.83 -1.09 -20.17
N TYR A 337 -22.52 -1.42 -21.26
CA TYR A 337 -23.86 -1.97 -21.25
C TYR A 337 -23.78 -3.49 -21.45
N LEU A 338 -23.80 -4.23 -20.34
CA LEU A 338 -23.99 -5.67 -20.44
C LEU A 338 -25.44 -5.91 -20.82
N THR A 339 -25.68 -6.34 -22.05
CA THR A 339 -26.98 -6.87 -22.46
C THR A 339 -27.06 -8.34 -22.08
N ASN A 340 -28.10 -8.74 -21.34
CA ASN A 340 -28.48 -10.15 -21.27
C ASN A 340 -28.80 -10.68 -22.69
N GLU A 341 -28.87 -12.00 -22.85
CA GLU A 341 -29.33 -12.64 -24.11
C GLU A 341 -30.73 -12.12 -24.54
N ASP A 342 -31.51 -11.59 -23.60
CA ASP A 342 -32.84 -11.00 -23.79
C ASP A 342 -32.85 -9.47 -24.08
N GLY A 343 -31.68 -8.80 -24.18
CA GLY A 343 -31.59 -7.37 -24.46
C GLY A 343 -31.85 -6.42 -23.27
N THR A 344 -31.95 -6.95 -22.04
CA THR A 344 -32.09 -6.16 -20.81
C THR A 344 -30.73 -5.81 -20.20
N GLU A 345 -30.62 -4.64 -19.55
CA GLU A 345 -29.39 -4.22 -18.85
C GLU A 345 -29.07 -5.17 -17.68
N ALA A 346 -27.97 -5.91 -17.80
CA ALA A 346 -27.51 -6.84 -16.78
C ALA A 346 -26.69 -6.10 -15.71
N THR A 347 -27.10 -6.23 -14.45
CA THR A 347 -26.31 -5.75 -13.32
C THR A 347 -25.14 -6.70 -13.06
N LEU A 348 -23.92 -6.17 -13.20
CA LEU A 348 -22.69 -6.92 -12.98
C LEU A 348 -22.53 -7.27 -11.49
N VAL A 349 -22.77 -8.53 -11.15
CA VAL A 349 -22.45 -9.10 -9.83
C VAL A 349 -21.13 -9.86 -9.93
N LEU A 350 -20.04 -9.25 -9.45
CA LEU A 350 -18.77 -9.96 -9.27
C LEU A 350 -18.97 -10.99 -8.15
N LYS A 351 -19.16 -12.27 -8.52
CA LYS A 351 -19.16 -13.40 -7.58
C LYS A 351 -17.74 -13.76 -7.17
#